data_AF-A0A315AMH9-F1
#
_entry.id   AF-A0A315AMH9-F1
#
_cell.length_a   1.000
_cell.length_b   1.000
_cell.length_c   1.000
_cell.angle_alpha   90.00
_cell.angle_beta   90.00
_cell.angle_gamma   90.00
#
_symmetry.space_group_name_H-M   'P 1'
#
loop_
_entity.id
_entity.type
_entity.pdbx_description
1 polymer ?
#
loop_
_entity_poly.entity_id
_entity_poly.type
_entity_poly.pdbx_seq_one_letter_code
_entity_poly.pdbx_strand_id
1 'polypeptide(L)'
;MNTPHTHSAAIVQPSTRTSLPANSFEERMAWLDAAPVTTSVDLLSAHICPEDIATAEQALQQANLRYWQHVRQSLSTSTQRIKSSQAFTPKEVLFNFLGVLKDDEMWDSLQARQDQIQKDFDQDEAQTDRLQAQIDQWEARLEKLQPLQAASSAAH
;
A
#
# COMPACT_ATOMS: atom_id res chain seq x y z
N MET A 1 -24.10 -7.91 64.57
CA MET A 1 -23.18 -8.41 63.54
C MET A 1 -23.67 -7.94 62.19
N ASN A 2 -22.80 -7.19 61.50
CA ASN A 2 -22.77 -6.71 60.11
C ASN A 2 -23.33 -7.73 59.09
N THR A 3 -23.80 -7.48 57.86
CA THR A 3 -24.09 -6.36 56.92
C THR A 3 -24.74 -7.04 55.69
N PRO A 4 -25.49 -6.35 54.81
CA PRO A 4 -26.08 -6.95 53.61
C PRO A 4 -25.05 -7.19 52.50
N HIS A 5 -25.17 -8.31 51.78
CA HIS A 5 -24.33 -8.63 50.62
C HIS A 5 -24.92 -8.07 49.32
N THR A 6 -24.18 -7.14 48.74
CA THR A 6 -24.19 -6.75 47.32
C THR A 6 -23.35 -7.74 46.50
N HIS A 7 -23.86 -8.18 45.36
CA HIS A 7 -23.05 -8.68 44.23
C HIS A 7 -23.68 -8.08 42.96
N SER A 8 -23.26 -6.87 42.57
CA SER A 8 -22.24 -6.59 41.54
C SER A 8 -22.55 -7.22 40.18
N ALA A 9 -23.13 -6.40 39.32
CA ALA A 9 -23.21 -6.60 37.89
C ALA A 9 -21.80 -6.83 37.31
N ALA A 10 -21.68 -7.85 36.45
CA ALA A 10 -20.49 -8.13 35.69
C ALA A 10 -20.22 -6.97 34.72
N ILE A 11 -19.33 -6.06 35.14
CA ILE A 11 -18.64 -5.15 34.24
C ILE A 11 -17.73 -6.04 33.38
N VAL A 12 -18.05 -6.13 32.09
CA VAL A 12 -17.14 -6.62 31.06
C VAL A 12 -15.93 -5.69 31.07
N GLN A 13 -14.85 -6.13 31.73
CA GLN A 13 -13.57 -5.45 31.68
C GLN A 13 -13.00 -5.55 30.25
N PRO A 14 -12.56 -4.44 29.65
CA PRO A 14 -11.80 -4.48 28.42
C PRO A 14 -10.43 -5.13 28.72
N SER A 15 -10.14 -6.23 28.03
CA SER A 15 -8.90 -6.97 28.12
C SER A 15 -7.68 -6.05 27.96
N THR A 16 -7.01 -5.80 29.08
CA THR A 16 -5.67 -5.23 29.13
C THR A 16 -4.67 -6.38 29.28
N ARG A 17 -3.91 -6.67 28.22
CA ARG A 17 -2.46 -6.96 28.22
C ARG A 17 -2.03 -7.76 27.00
N THR A 18 -1.02 -7.24 26.29
CA THR A 18 0.36 -7.82 26.22
C THR A 18 1.26 -6.69 25.70
N SER A 19 1.87 -5.85 26.53
CA SER A 19 3.25 -5.99 27.04
C SER A 19 4.28 -6.59 26.07
N LEU A 20 4.57 -5.88 24.99
CA LEU A 20 5.87 -5.83 24.32
C LEU A 20 6.02 -4.41 23.76
N PRO A 21 7.19 -3.73 23.87
CA PRO A 21 7.43 -2.60 22.99
C PRO A 21 7.43 -3.19 21.58
N ALA A 22 6.43 -2.81 20.77
CA ALA A 22 6.39 -3.18 19.36
C ALA A 22 7.76 -2.81 18.76
N ASN A 23 8.50 -3.82 18.29
CA ASN A 23 9.92 -3.68 17.97
C ASN A 23 10.14 -2.93 16.64
N SER A 24 9.06 -2.57 15.93
CA SER A 24 9.09 -1.72 14.73
C SER A 24 8.11 -0.55 14.83
N PHE A 25 8.48 0.57 14.22
CA PHE A 25 7.61 1.74 14.03
C PHE A 25 6.26 1.37 13.40
N GLU A 26 6.27 0.42 12.47
CA GLU A 26 5.09 -0.03 11.74
C GLU A 26 4.10 -0.76 12.65
N GLU A 27 4.59 -1.58 13.56
CA GLU A 27 3.80 -2.30 14.57
C GLU A 27 3.31 -1.33 15.66
N ARG A 28 4.08 -0.28 15.98
CA ARG A 28 3.65 0.85 16.80
C ARG A 28 2.59 1.74 16.14
N MET A 29 2.43 1.68 14.82
CA MET A 29 1.43 2.47 14.08
C MET A 29 0.23 1.62 13.64
N ALA A 30 0.33 0.30 13.71
CA ALA A 30 -0.74 -0.63 13.32
C ALA A 30 -2.03 -0.45 14.15
N TRP A 31 -1.94 -0.03 15.41
CA TRP A 31 -3.12 0.24 16.22
C TRP A 31 -3.90 1.46 15.73
N LEU A 32 -3.27 2.41 15.02
CA LEU A 32 -3.97 3.57 14.44
C LEU A 32 -4.94 3.15 13.34
N ASP A 33 -4.67 2.04 12.64
CA ASP A 33 -5.59 1.53 11.61
C ASP A 33 -6.89 1.01 12.24
N ALA A 34 -6.80 0.42 13.44
CA ALA A 34 -7.94 -0.06 14.21
C ALA A 34 -8.59 1.02 15.10
N ALA A 35 -7.89 2.13 15.33
CA ALA A 35 -8.35 3.20 16.21
C ALA A 35 -9.52 3.98 15.57
N PRO A 36 -10.67 4.11 16.26
CA PRO A 36 -11.78 4.93 15.78
C PRO A 36 -11.35 6.41 15.71
N VAL A 37 -11.93 7.16 14.77
CA VAL A 37 -11.67 8.60 14.60
C VAL A 37 -11.95 9.41 15.88
N THR A 38 -12.75 8.87 16.80
CA THR A 38 -13.09 9.48 18.09
C THR A 38 -12.10 9.17 19.22
N THR A 39 -10.94 8.56 18.93
CA THR A 39 -9.95 8.24 19.97
C THR A 39 -9.45 9.54 20.60
N SER A 40 -9.67 9.70 21.91
CA SER A 40 -9.30 10.93 22.62
C SER A 40 -7.81 11.24 22.51
N VAL A 41 -7.50 12.53 22.34
CA VAL A 41 -6.14 13.10 22.25
C VAL A 41 -5.25 12.65 23.42
N ASP A 42 -5.81 12.46 24.62
CA ASP A 42 -5.09 11.97 25.80
C ASP A 42 -4.62 10.51 25.66
N LEU A 43 -5.43 9.64 25.07
CA LEU A 43 -5.09 8.23 24.83
C LEU A 43 -4.04 8.10 23.71
N LEU A 44 -4.18 8.94 22.68
CA LEU A 44 -3.23 9.02 21.57
C LEU A 44 -1.86 9.55 22.06
N SER A 45 -1.84 10.60 22.88
CA SER A 45 -0.60 11.20 23.42
C SER A 45 0.17 10.26 24.34
N ALA A 46 -0.51 9.31 25.00
CA ALA A 46 0.16 8.30 25.82
C ALA A 46 0.95 7.25 25.00
N HIS A 47 0.64 7.11 23.70
CA HIS A 47 1.20 6.07 22.83
C HIS A 47 2.13 6.62 21.73
N ILE A 48 2.12 7.93 21.51
CA ILE A 48 2.78 8.58 20.38
C ILE A 48 3.84 9.56 20.88
N CYS A 49 5.07 9.39 20.39
CA CYS A 49 6.15 10.36 20.57
C CYS A 49 6.16 11.34 19.39
N PRO A 50 6.61 12.59 19.57
CA PRO A 50 6.72 13.58 18.48
C PRO A 50 7.58 13.08 17.31
N GLU A 51 8.58 12.24 17.61
CA GLU A 51 9.46 11.58 16.64
C GLU A 51 8.71 10.61 15.71
N ASP A 52 7.57 10.06 16.15
CA ASP A 52 6.76 9.13 15.36
C ASP A 52 6.00 9.84 14.24
N ILE A 53 5.66 11.12 14.43
CA ILE A 53 4.98 11.94 13.41
C ILE A 53 5.96 12.23 12.26
N ALA A 54 7.18 12.67 12.57
CA ALA A 54 8.22 12.88 11.57
C ALA A 54 8.58 11.58 10.84
N THR A 55 8.58 10.45 11.56
CA THR A 55 8.82 9.12 10.96
C THR A 55 7.67 8.70 10.03
N ALA A 56 6.43 9.03 10.37
CA ALA A 56 5.25 8.78 9.52
C ALA A 56 5.25 9.62 8.25
N GLU A 57 5.60 10.91 8.35
CA GLU A 57 5.76 11.79 7.19
C GLU A 57 6.87 11.29 6.26
N GLN A 58 8.00 10.85 6.83
CA GLN A 58 9.09 10.28 6.06
C GLN A 58 8.67 8.97 5.37
N ALA A 59 7.88 8.13 6.03
CA ALA A 59 7.33 6.90 5.44
C ALA A 59 6.37 7.21 4.28
N LEU A 60 5.48 8.20 4.43
CA LEU A 60 4.60 8.66 3.35
C LEU A 60 5.40 9.20 2.15
N GLN A 61 6.42 10.02 2.40
CA GLN A 61 7.29 10.53 1.33
C GLN A 61 8.02 9.40 0.60
N GLN A 62 8.50 8.40 1.34
CA GLN A 62 9.14 7.23 0.75
C GLN A 62 8.15 6.39 -0.06
N ALA A 63 6.92 6.20 0.41
CA ALA A 63 5.86 5.50 -0.32
C ALA A 63 5.51 6.23 -1.62
N ASN A 64 5.33 7.55 -1.57
CA ASN A 64 5.12 8.40 -2.75
C ASN A 64 6.28 8.31 -3.75
N LEU A 65 7.52 8.34 -3.28
CA LEU A 65 8.69 8.18 -4.16
C LEU A 65 8.69 6.82 -4.85
N ARG A 66 8.37 5.74 -4.12
CA ARG A 66 8.27 4.38 -4.67
C ARG A 66 7.16 4.27 -5.71
N TYR A 67 6.00 4.87 -5.45
CA TYR A 67 4.89 4.95 -6.40
C TYR A 67 5.34 5.60 -7.72
N TRP A 68 5.91 6.80 -7.65
CA TRP A 68 6.34 7.52 -8.85
C TRP A 68 7.48 6.84 -9.59
N GLN A 69 8.40 6.19 -8.87
CA GLN A 69 9.44 5.37 -9.49
C GLN A 69 8.84 4.16 -10.23
N HIS A 70 7.88 3.47 -9.61
CA HIS A 70 7.20 2.34 -10.22
C HIS A 70 6.43 2.76 -11.48
N VAL A 71 5.60 3.80 -11.40
CA VAL A 71 4.85 4.32 -12.55
C VAL A 71 5.78 4.73 -13.70
N ARG A 72 6.90 5.39 -13.40
CA ARG A 72 7.88 5.78 -14.43
C ARG A 72 8.53 4.56 -15.08
N GLN A 73 8.92 3.55 -14.29
CA GLN A 73 9.54 2.34 -14.80
C GLN A 73 8.56 1.47 -15.59
N SER A 74 7.33 1.32 -15.09
CA SER A 74 6.24 0.63 -15.77
C SER A 74 5.97 1.29 -17.12
N LEU A 75 5.75 2.62 -17.15
CA LEU A 75 5.50 3.35 -18.39
C LEU A 75 6.63 3.17 -19.42
N SER A 76 7.89 3.25 -18.99
CA SER A 76 9.05 3.06 -19.87
C SER A 76 9.08 1.62 -20.42
N THR A 77 8.89 0.63 -19.55
CA THR A 77 8.89 -0.79 -19.91
C THR A 77 7.75 -1.11 -20.87
N SER A 78 6.54 -0.68 -20.56
CA SER A 78 5.35 -0.88 -21.38
C SER A 78 5.46 -0.20 -22.74
N THR A 79 6.00 1.02 -22.79
CA THR A 79 6.30 1.72 -24.06
C THR A 79 7.27 0.92 -24.93
N GLN A 80 8.31 0.34 -24.33
CA GLN A 80 9.28 -0.48 -25.05
C GLN A 80 8.65 -1.79 -25.55
N ARG A 81 7.84 -2.45 -24.71
CA ARG A 81 7.15 -3.71 -25.06
C ARG A 81 6.12 -3.53 -26.17
N ILE A 82 5.36 -2.43 -26.16
CA ILE A 82 4.42 -2.10 -27.24
C ILE A 82 5.19 -1.88 -28.55
N LYS A 83 6.27 -1.10 -28.53
CA LYS A 83 7.10 -0.86 -29.72
C LYS A 83 7.69 -2.15 -30.29
N SER A 84 8.11 -3.09 -29.45
CA SER A 84 8.68 -4.36 -29.91
C SER A 84 7.64 -5.38 -30.39
N SER A 85 6.36 -5.19 -30.06
CA SER A 85 5.33 -6.21 -30.26
C SER A 85 4.26 -5.81 -31.28
N GLN A 86 4.22 -4.55 -31.74
CA GLN A 86 3.28 -4.08 -32.76
C GLN A 86 3.62 -4.55 -34.19
N ALA A 87 4.79 -5.14 -34.41
CA ALA A 87 5.23 -5.54 -35.74
C ALA A 87 5.69 -7.00 -35.76
N PHE A 88 5.45 -7.67 -36.89
CA PHE A 88 6.13 -8.91 -37.19
C PHE A 88 7.63 -8.68 -37.25
N THR A 89 8.38 -9.60 -36.65
CA THR A 89 9.83 -9.55 -36.73
C THR A 89 10.27 -9.85 -38.18
N PRO A 90 11.40 -9.30 -38.65
CA PRO A 90 11.92 -9.62 -39.98
C PRO A 90 12.09 -11.12 -40.21
N LYS A 91 12.39 -11.87 -39.15
CA LYS A 91 12.50 -13.34 -39.18
C LYS A 91 11.15 -14.02 -39.44
N GLU A 92 10.07 -13.59 -38.79
CA GLU A 92 8.72 -14.14 -39.01
C GLU A 92 8.25 -13.88 -40.43
N VAL A 93 8.49 -12.67 -40.95
CA VAL A 93 8.19 -12.32 -42.34
C VAL A 93 8.99 -13.18 -43.32
N LEU A 94 10.28 -13.38 -43.07
CA LEU A 94 11.14 -14.25 -43.90
C LEU A 94 10.68 -15.71 -43.86
N PHE A 95 10.30 -16.23 -42.70
CA PHE A 95 9.82 -17.61 -42.57
C PHE A 95 8.46 -17.81 -43.23
N ASN A 96 7.58 -16.82 -43.17
CA ASN A 96 6.34 -16.80 -43.93
C ASN A 96 6.60 -16.80 -45.44
N PHE A 97 7.48 -15.92 -45.92
CA PHE A 97 7.85 -15.83 -47.33
C PHE A 97 8.48 -17.14 -47.87
N LEU A 98 9.25 -17.84 -47.04
CA LEU A 98 9.84 -19.14 -47.38
C LEU A 98 8.84 -20.32 -47.27
N GLY A 99 7.58 -20.07 -46.90
CA GLY A 99 6.56 -21.10 -46.68
C GLY A 99 6.83 -21.99 -45.46
N VAL A 100 7.77 -21.59 -44.59
CA VAL A 100 8.14 -22.31 -43.37
C VAL A 100 7.14 -22.03 -42.24
N LEU A 101 6.57 -20.82 -42.21
CA LEU A 101 5.57 -20.40 -41.25
C LEU A 101 4.28 -20.05 -42.00
N LYS A 102 3.12 -20.50 -41.52
CA LYS A 102 1.84 -20.11 -42.12
C LYS A 102 1.41 -18.73 -41.63
N ASP A 103 0.53 -18.06 -42.38
CA ASP A 103 -0.08 -16.80 -41.94
C ASP A 103 -0.78 -16.96 -40.59
N ASP A 104 -1.56 -18.03 -40.41
CA ASP A 104 -2.27 -18.31 -39.16
C ASP A 104 -1.31 -18.41 -37.96
N GLU A 105 -0.20 -19.14 -38.12
CA GLU A 105 0.82 -19.28 -37.06
C GLU A 105 1.53 -17.96 -36.74
N MET A 106 1.69 -17.10 -37.76
CA MET A 106 2.27 -15.78 -37.61
C MET A 106 1.32 -14.85 -36.82
N TRP A 107 0.03 -14.89 -37.15
CA TRP A 107 -1.01 -14.15 -36.43
C TRP A 107 -1.19 -14.66 -35.00
N ASP A 108 -1.17 -15.97 -34.78
CA ASP A 108 -1.21 -16.57 -33.44
C ASP A 108 -0.01 -16.13 -32.58
N SER A 109 1.19 -16.07 -33.16
CA SER A 109 2.40 -15.55 -32.48
C SER A 109 2.22 -14.07 -32.08
N LEU A 110 1.67 -13.25 -32.97
CA LEU A 110 1.43 -11.84 -32.69
C LEU A 110 0.36 -11.66 -31.60
N GLN A 111 -0.75 -12.42 -31.69
CA GLN A 111 -1.82 -12.41 -30.70
C GLN A 111 -1.29 -12.82 -29.33
N ALA A 112 -0.48 -13.89 -29.26
CA ALA A 112 0.12 -14.32 -28.01
C ALA A 112 1.04 -13.26 -27.38
N ARG A 113 1.78 -12.49 -28.19
CA ARG A 113 2.57 -11.35 -27.69
C ARG A 113 1.68 -10.22 -27.17
N GLN A 114 0.56 -9.95 -27.84
CA GLN A 114 -0.40 -8.94 -27.40
C GLN A 114 -1.07 -9.34 -26.08
N ASP A 115 -1.50 -10.60 -25.97
CA ASP A 115 -2.11 -11.15 -24.75
C ASP A 115 -1.12 -11.11 -23.58
N GLN A 116 0.17 -11.35 -23.83
CA GLN A 116 1.20 -11.23 -22.81
C GLN A 116 1.36 -9.78 -22.33
N ILE A 117 1.37 -8.81 -23.25
CA ILE A 117 1.42 -7.38 -22.88
C ILE A 117 0.21 -7.00 -22.04
N GLN A 118 -0.99 -7.49 -22.39
CA GLN A 118 -2.20 -7.19 -21.62
C GLN A 118 -2.07 -7.71 -20.19
N LYS A 119 -1.62 -8.97 -20.01
CA LYS A 119 -1.38 -9.53 -18.67
C LYS A 119 -0.35 -8.75 -17.86
N ASP A 120 0.72 -8.29 -18.53
CA ASP A 120 1.74 -7.47 -17.88
C ASP A 120 1.17 -6.12 -17.42
N PHE A 121 0.29 -5.50 -18.22
CA PHE A 121 -0.43 -4.28 -17.85
C PHE A 121 -1.36 -4.50 -16.66
N ASP A 122 -2.15 -5.57 -16.66
CA ASP A 122 -3.05 -5.91 -15.55
C ASP A 122 -2.25 -6.12 -14.25
N GLN A 123 -1.04 -6.70 -14.35
CA GLN A 123 -0.14 -6.89 -13.22
C GLN A 123 0.44 -5.55 -12.71
N ASP A 124 0.87 -4.68 -13.60
CA ASP A 124 1.39 -3.35 -13.25
C ASP A 124 0.29 -2.46 -12.62
N GLU A 125 -0.95 -2.55 -13.11
CA GLU A 125 -2.11 -1.88 -12.53
C GLU A 125 -2.36 -2.37 -11.10
N ALA A 126 -2.42 -3.69 -10.89
CA ALA A 126 -2.59 -4.26 -9.56
C ALA A 126 -1.44 -3.90 -8.60
N GLN A 127 -0.21 -3.72 -9.09
CA GLN A 127 0.90 -3.25 -8.28
C GLN A 127 0.77 -1.75 -7.93
N THR A 128 0.33 -0.94 -8.89
CA THR A 128 0.05 0.49 -8.70
C THR A 128 -1.04 0.70 -7.65
N ASP A 129 -2.13 -0.06 -7.72
CA ASP A 129 -3.22 -0.03 -6.75
C ASP A 129 -2.74 -0.36 -5.32
N ARG A 130 -1.86 -1.34 -5.17
CA ARG A 130 -1.28 -1.69 -3.87
C ARG A 130 -0.40 -0.58 -3.30
N LEU A 131 0.37 0.11 -4.15
CA LEU A 131 1.19 1.24 -3.74
C LEU A 131 0.32 2.44 -3.36
N GLN A 132 -0.75 2.69 -4.11
CA GLN A 132 -1.73 3.73 -3.80
C GLN A 132 -2.41 3.46 -2.46
N ALA A 133 -2.88 2.23 -2.21
CA ALA A 133 -3.48 1.85 -0.93
C ALA A 133 -2.52 2.04 0.26
N GLN A 134 -1.21 1.83 0.08
CA GLN A 134 -0.21 2.13 1.11
C GLN A 134 -0.09 3.63 1.37
N ILE A 135 -0.12 4.46 0.32
CA ILE A 135 -0.13 5.92 0.46
C ILE A 135 -1.36 6.37 1.23
N ASP A 136 -2.55 5.91 0.82
CA ASP A 136 -3.82 6.26 1.47
C ASP A 136 -3.82 5.86 2.97
N GLN A 137 -3.23 4.71 3.31
CA GLN A 137 -3.07 4.27 4.69
C GLN A 137 -2.17 5.20 5.49
N TRP A 138 -1.04 5.65 4.93
CA TRP A 138 -0.14 6.60 5.58
C TRP A 138 -0.76 7.99 5.72
N GLU A 139 -1.52 8.46 4.73
CA GLU A 139 -2.27 9.72 4.81
C GLU A 139 -3.32 9.68 5.92
N ALA A 140 -4.11 8.60 6.01
CA ALA A 140 -5.09 8.43 7.07
C ALA A 140 -4.45 8.36 8.46
N ARG A 141 -3.26 7.74 8.58
CA ARG A 141 -2.49 7.74 9.85
C ARG A 141 -2.04 9.15 10.21
N LEU A 142 -1.55 9.93 9.26
CA LEU A 142 -1.12 11.31 9.50
C LEU A 142 -2.28 12.24 9.89
N GLU A 143 -3.45 12.10 9.27
CA GLU A 143 -4.64 12.87 9.63
C GLU A 143 -5.04 12.65 11.11
N LYS A 144 -4.89 11.42 11.61
CA LYS A 144 -5.12 11.10 13.04
C LYS A 144 -4.05 11.69 13.97
N LEU A 145 -2.83 11.89 13.47
CA LEU A 145 -1.70 12.41 14.24
C LEU A 145 -1.60 13.94 14.26
N GLN A 146 -2.05 14.60 13.19
CA GLN A 146 -2.02 16.05 13.02
C GLN A 146 -2.64 16.86 14.18
N PRO A 147 -3.81 16.49 14.76
CA PRO A 147 -4.36 17.22 15.91
C PRO A 147 -3.53 17.10 17.18
N LEU A 148 -2.74 16.03 17.35
CA LEU A 148 -1.84 15.87 18.50
C LEU A 148 -0.66 16.84 18.41
N GLN A 149 -0.12 17.03 17.21
CA GLN A 149 0.95 17.99 16.97
C GLN A 149 0.48 19.43 17.23
N ALA A 150 -0.73 19.77 16.79
CA ALA A 150 -1.32 21.08 17.06
C ALA A 150 -1.57 21.30 18.57
N ALA A 151 -2.04 20.27 19.28
CA ALA A 151 -2.26 20.33 20.72
C ALA A 151 -0.94 20.41 21.53
N SER A 152 0.11 19.67 21.13
CA SER A 152 1.40 19.73 21.82
C SER A 152 2.14 21.05 21.55
N SER A 153 2.02 21.59 20.34
CA SER A 153 2.62 22.88 19.97
C SER A 153 1.93 24.06 20.66
N ALA A 154 0.62 23.96 20.94
CA ALA A 154 -0.13 24.97 21.68
C ALA A 154 0.07 24.90 23.22
N ALA A 155 0.62 23.79 23.73
CA ALA A 155 0.89 23.58 25.16
C ALA A 155 2.31 23.98 25.58
N HIS A 156 3.13 24.47 24.65
CA HIS A 156 4.45 25.08 24.89
C HIS A 156 4.43 26.57 24.54
#